data_AF-A0A1V5ZCL8-F1
#
_entry.id   AF-A0A1V5ZCL8-F1
#
_cell.length_a   1.000
_cell.length_b   1.000
_cell.length_c   1.000
_cell.angle_alpha   90.00
_cell.angle_beta   90.00
_cell.angle_gamma   90.00
#
_symmetry.space_group_name_H-M   'P 1'
#
loop_
_entity.id
_entity.type
_entity.pdbx_description
1 polymer ?
#
loop_
_entity_poly.entity_id
_entity_poly.type
_entity_poly.pdbx_seq_one_letter_code
_entity_poly.pdbx_strand_id
1 'polypeptide(L)'
;MVIDGVTVINGGGGWNVPTKGTITLAPGPHAFEARFGQGGGGAAGNVADWWTNKEMAFAVDWQGRDAGDLSFYEIPVDPGDGSLFTCTAIDPYATEGVFVNAEVNLEAGTTLDLNGESCVVGLLTGSGTVSNGTLAAGTVLSPAGDEAVGALALDGVTLAAGTVYRVTVSGAASDCLTATGTMDLSQVLVVPATDAELTVPTYVIAQAGGGFTGDKPALNGFPSKYKIIRTATEVRLTSQGGAVMMIK
;
A
#
# COMPACT_ATOMS: atom_id res chain seq x y z
N MET A 1 -2.60 -36.21 1.09
CA MET A 1 -2.45 -34.76 1.30
C MET A 1 -1.34 -34.26 0.42
N VAL A 2 -1.65 -33.27 -0.40
CA VAL A 2 -0.73 -32.64 -1.33
C VAL A 2 -0.72 -31.14 -1.03
N ILE A 3 0.46 -30.53 -0.95
CA ILE A 3 0.63 -29.09 -0.82
C ILE A 3 1.58 -28.64 -1.94
N ASP A 4 1.18 -27.68 -2.76
CA ASP A 4 1.91 -27.23 -3.96
C ASP A 4 2.35 -28.35 -4.91
N GLY A 5 1.50 -29.36 -5.07
CA GLY A 5 1.82 -30.55 -5.87
C GLY A 5 2.79 -31.53 -5.18
N VAL A 6 3.37 -31.17 -4.03
CA VAL A 6 4.22 -32.05 -3.22
C VAL A 6 3.35 -32.94 -2.34
N THR A 7 3.54 -34.24 -2.46
CA THR A 7 2.84 -35.21 -1.61
C THR A 7 3.45 -35.20 -0.20
N VAL A 8 2.70 -34.70 0.78
CA VAL A 8 3.13 -34.63 2.19
C VAL A 8 2.71 -35.85 2.97
N ILE A 9 1.49 -36.36 2.70
CA ILE A 9 0.98 -37.61 3.29
C ILE A 9 0.36 -38.45 2.16
N ASN A 10 0.85 -39.68 1.98
CA ASN A 10 0.38 -40.61 0.95
C ASN A 10 -0.15 -41.92 1.56
N GLY A 11 -1.32 -41.85 2.19
CA GLY A 11 -1.84 -42.97 2.98
C GLY A 11 -1.14 -43.13 4.33
N GLY A 12 -1.79 -43.86 5.25
CA GLY A 12 -1.28 -44.16 6.58
C GLY A 12 -0.97 -45.65 6.76
N GLY A 13 -0.39 -46.02 7.90
CA GLY A 13 -0.02 -47.41 8.24
C GLY A 13 -1.20 -48.40 8.40
N GLY A 14 -2.42 -47.98 8.08
CA GLY A 14 -3.66 -48.75 8.21
C GLY A 14 -4.82 -47.90 8.69
N TRP A 15 -6.01 -48.51 8.83
CA TRP A 15 -7.13 -47.87 9.52
C TRP A 15 -6.76 -47.60 10.98
N ASN A 16 -7.17 -46.45 11.52
CA ASN A 16 -6.93 -46.04 12.91
C ASN A 16 -5.44 -45.90 13.30
N VAL A 17 -4.58 -45.51 12.35
CA VAL A 17 -3.17 -45.19 12.62
C VAL A 17 -2.92 -43.70 12.36
N PRO A 18 -2.62 -42.89 13.39
CA PRO A 18 -2.30 -41.48 13.20
C PRO A 18 -1.10 -41.32 12.26
N THR A 19 -1.26 -40.48 11.25
CA THR A 19 -0.23 -40.24 10.23
C THR A 19 0.06 -38.75 10.16
N LYS A 20 1.34 -38.39 10.13
CA LYS A 20 1.82 -37.01 10.05
C LYS A 20 2.85 -36.87 8.93
N GLY A 21 3.00 -35.65 8.45
CA GLY A 21 4.02 -35.27 7.49
C GLY A 21 4.33 -33.79 7.66
N THR A 22 5.55 -33.39 7.30
CA THR A 22 6.06 -32.02 7.49
C THR A 22 6.50 -31.46 6.16
N ILE A 23 6.25 -30.18 5.93
CA ILE A 23 6.69 -29.44 4.75
C ILE A 23 7.11 -28.02 5.17
N THR A 24 8.13 -27.47 4.51
CA THR A 24 8.51 -26.06 4.63
C THR A 24 7.87 -25.28 3.49
N LEU A 25 7.20 -24.17 3.82
CA LEU A 25 6.50 -23.31 2.87
C LEU A 25 7.13 -21.91 2.88
N ALA A 26 7.12 -21.26 1.72
CA ALA A 26 7.41 -19.83 1.65
C ALA A 26 6.24 -19.02 2.24
N PRO A 27 6.41 -17.72 2.54
CA PRO A 27 5.26 -16.87 2.86
C PRO A 27 4.31 -16.73 1.65
N GLY A 28 3.01 -16.86 1.88
CA GLY A 28 1.96 -16.63 0.87
C GLY A 28 0.90 -17.74 0.81
N PRO A 29 -0.04 -17.65 -0.16
CA PRO A 29 -1.04 -18.68 -0.38
C PRO A 29 -0.42 -19.93 -1.02
N HIS A 30 -0.88 -21.11 -0.58
CA HIS A 30 -0.42 -22.41 -1.07
C HIS A 30 -1.59 -23.27 -1.54
N ALA A 31 -1.37 -24.01 -2.62
CA ALA A 31 -2.38 -24.96 -3.10
C ALA A 31 -2.44 -26.14 -2.13
N PHE A 32 -3.59 -26.37 -1.52
CA PHE A 32 -3.79 -27.46 -0.56
C PHE A 32 -4.85 -28.44 -1.08
N GLU A 33 -4.55 -29.74 -0.99
CA GLU A 33 -5.50 -30.80 -1.27
C GLU A 33 -5.41 -31.91 -0.21
N ALA A 34 -6.53 -32.17 0.47
CA ALA A 34 -6.71 -33.33 1.33
C ALA A 34 -7.81 -34.24 0.79
N ARG A 35 -7.48 -35.52 0.61
CA ARG A 35 -8.42 -36.57 0.22
C ARG A 35 -8.59 -37.53 1.37
N PHE A 36 -9.83 -37.76 1.78
CA PHE A 36 -10.21 -38.76 2.76
C PHE A 36 -11.05 -39.82 2.06
N GLY A 37 -10.80 -41.10 2.34
CA GLY A 37 -11.51 -42.20 1.73
C GLY A 37 -11.53 -43.42 2.64
N GLN A 38 -12.47 -44.33 2.40
CA GLN A 38 -12.57 -45.61 3.11
C GLN A 38 -12.62 -46.76 2.10
N GLY A 39 -11.75 -47.75 2.27
CA GLY A 39 -11.82 -49.04 1.58
C GLY A 39 -12.33 -50.19 2.47
N GLY A 40 -12.43 -49.93 3.79
CA GLY A 40 -12.87 -50.83 4.86
C GLY A 40 -12.55 -50.21 6.23
N GLY A 41 -13.40 -50.43 7.24
CA GLY A 41 -13.33 -49.73 8.53
C GLY A 41 -14.15 -48.42 8.52
N GLY A 42 -13.63 -47.36 9.14
CA GLY A 42 -14.24 -46.02 9.19
C GLY A 42 -13.44 -44.95 8.44
N ALA A 43 -14.10 -43.85 8.08
CA ALA A 43 -13.46 -42.63 7.56
C ALA A 43 -13.33 -41.59 8.68
N ALA A 44 -12.30 -40.73 8.59
CA ALA A 44 -11.99 -39.65 9.55
C ALA A 44 -11.37 -40.12 10.89
N GLY A 45 -11.03 -39.14 11.74
CA GLY A 45 -10.26 -39.33 12.97
C GLY A 45 -10.98 -40.22 13.99
N ASN A 46 -10.27 -41.21 14.49
CA ASN A 46 -10.67 -41.99 15.65
C ASN A 46 -9.50 -42.03 16.64
N VAL A 47 -9.81 -42.30 17.91
CA VAL A 47 -8.77 -42.31 18.95
C VAL A 47 -7.83 -43.49 18.75
N ALA A 48 -6.54 -43.20 18.64
CA ALA A 48 -5.47 -44.18 18.52
C ALA A 48 -4.12 -43.55 18.88
N ASP A 49 -3.30 -44.31 19.61
CA ASP A 49 -1.93 -43.90 19.97
C ASP A 49 -1.88 -42.47 20.55
N TRP A 50 -1.08 -41.57 19.96
CA TRP A 50 -0.98 -40.17 20.37
C TRP A 50 -2.16 -39.29 19.92
N TRP A 51 -3.05 -39.79 19.06
CA TRP A 51 -4.26 -39.10 18.61
C TRP A 51 -5.42 -39.38 19.56
N THR A 52 -5.56 -38.56 20.59
CA THR A 52 -6.50 -38.75 21.70
C THR A 52 -7.83 -38.00 21.57
N ASN A 53 -8.03 -37.20 20.51
CA ASN A 53 -9.28 -36.47 20.26
C ASN A 53 -9.99 -36.95 18.98
N LYS A 54 -11.16 -37.57 19.13
CA LYS A 54 -11.99 -38.04 18.00
C LYS A 54 -12.63 -36.91 17.17
N GLU A 55 -12.69 -35.69 17.70
CA GLU A 55 -13.26 -34.53 16.99
C GLU A 55 -12.25 -33.93 16.00
N MET A 56 -10.97 -34.22 16.18
CA MET A 56 -9.90 -33.85 15.27
C MET A 56 -9.80 -34.93 14.18
N ALA A 57 -10.33 -34.68 12.99
CA ALA A 57 -10.11 -35.55 11.82
C ALA A 57 -8.88 -35.13 11.00
N PHE A 58 -8.52 -33.86 11.10
CA PHE A 58 -7.38 -33.20 10.48
C PHE A 58 -6.95 -32.07 11.42
N ALA A 59 -5.65 -31.91 11.61
CA ALA A 59 -5.10 -30.89 12.49
C ALA A 59 -3.72 -30.45 11.99
N VAL A 60 -3.33 -29.22 12.33
CA VAL A 60 -2.08 -28.60 11.88
C VAL A 60 -1.23 -28.23 13.09
N ASP A 61 0.07 -28.48 12.99
CA ASP A 61 1.07 -27.90 13.87
C ASP A 61 1.74 -26.73 13.13
N TRP A 62 1.36 -25.51 13.47
CA TRP A 62 1.86 -24.28 12.83
C TRP A 62 3.36 -24.05 13.02
N GLN A 63 3.97 -24.72 14.01
CA GLN A 63 5.40 -24.61 14.28
C GLN A 63 6.22 -25.72 13.61
N GLY A 64 5.56 -26.73 13.02
CA GLY A 64 6.22 -27.82 12.31
C GLY A 64 7.15 -28.67 13.18
N ARG A 65 6.80 -28.93 14.45
CA ARG A 65 7.65 -29.63 15.43
C ARG A 65 7.78 -31.12 15.16
N ASP A 66 6.89 -31.70 14.37
CA ASP A 66 6.90 -33.13 13.98
C ASP A 66 6.98 -34.10 15.19
N ALA A 67 6.10 -33.93 16.18
CA ALA A 67 6.07 -34.76 17.38
C ALA A 67 4.75 -35.53 17.53
N GLY A 68 4.78 -36.67 18.22
CA GLY A 68 3.58 -37.45 18.55
C GLY A 68 2.91 -36.94 19.82
N ASP A 69 2.55 -35.66 19.85
CA ASP A 69 1.87 -35.02 20.98
C ASP A 69 0.71 -34.17 20.45
N LEU A 70 -0.53 -34.59 20.75
CA LEU A 70 -1.72 -33.93 20.22
C LEU A 70 -1.84 -32.47 20.69
N SER A 71 -1.23 -32.08 21.82
CA SER A 71 -1.30 -30.71 22.32
C SER A 71 -0.61 -29.70 21.38
N PHE A 72 0.16 -30.18 20.42
CA PHE A 72 0.84 -29.36 19.42
C PHE A 72 -0.01 -29.06 18.19
N TYR A 73 -1.15 -29.73 18.06
CA TYR A 73 -1.98 -29.68 16.87
C TYR A 73 -3.30 -28.97 17.15
N GLU A 74 -3.75 -28.18 16.17
CA GLU A 74 -4.99 -27.43 16.24
C GLU A 74 -5.89 -27.79 15.06
N ILE A 75 -7.21 -27.77 15.27
CA ILE A 75 -8.19 -27.85 14.17
C ILE A 75 -8.13 -26.51 13.44
N PRO A 76 -7.83 -26.48 12.13
CA PRO A 76 -7.89 -25.24 11.38
C PRO A 76 -9.35 -24.75 11.31
N VAL A 77 -9.61 -23.55 11.81
CA VAL A 77 -10.92 -22.90 11.78
C VAL A 77 -10.86 -21.74 10.81
N ASP A 78 -11.63 -21.82 9.73
CA ASP A 78 -11.70 -20.75 8.73
C ASP A 78 -12.62 -19.63 9.23
N PRO A 79 -12.12 -18.39 9.38
CA PRO A 79 -12.94 -17.24 9.73
C PRO A 79 -13.86 -16.78 8.57
N GLY A 80 -13.67 -17.29 7.36
CA GLY A 80 -14.49 -16.96 6.19
C GLY A 80 -14.09 -15.67 5.48
N ASP A 81 -12.94 -15.09 5.83
CA ASP A 81 -12.34 -13.93 5.16
C ASP A 81 -11.29 -14.32 4.10
N GLY A 82 -11.04 -15.62 3.93
CA GLY A 82 -10.06 -16.15 2.98
C GLY A 82 -8.62 -16.22 3.52
N SER A 83 -8.36 -15.85 4.78
CA SER A 83 -7.03 -15.89 5.41
C SER A 83 -6.49 -17.30 5.65
N LEU A 84 -7.36 -18.30 5.76
CA LEU A 84 -6.98 -19.69 5.97
C LEU A 84 -7.29 -20.57 4.76
N PHE A 85 -8.56 -20.62 4.32
CA PHE A 85 -8.97 -21.35 3.13
C PHE A 85 -9.62 -20.41 2.10
N THR A 86 -9.19 -20.54 0.85
CA THR A 86 -9.76 -19.80 -0.27
C THR A 86 -9.83 -20.69 -1.51
N CYS A 87 -10.79 -20.43 -2.40
CA CYS A 87 -10.95 -21.16 -3.65
C CYS A 87 -10.01 -20.65 -4.77
N THR A 88 -9.20 -19.63 -4.49
CA THR A 88 -8.25 -19.04 -5.45
C THR A 88 -6.85 -19.05 -4.89
N ALA A 89 -5.84 -19.39 -5.71
CA ALA A 89 -4.43 -19.21 -5.35
C ALA A 89 -3.97 -17.73 -5.38
N ILE A 90 -4.92 -16.81 -5.58
CA ILE A 90 -4.71 -15.38 -5.41
C ILE A 90 -4.84 -15.11 -3.92
N ASP A 91 -3.79 -14.55 -3.32
CA ASP A 91 -3.83 -14.06 -1.96
C ASP A 91 -4.95 -12.99 -1.87
N PRO A 92 -5.98 -13.16 -1.03
CA PRO A 92 -6.98 -12.12 -0.83
C PRO A 92 -6.38 -10.85 -0.21
N TYR A 93 -5.17 -10.95 0.36
CA TYR A 93 -4.30 -9.86 0.81
C TYR A 93 -3.11 -9.60 -0.14
N ALA A 94 -3.07 -10.19 -1.34
CA ALA A 94 -2.43 -9.53 -2.50
C ALA A 94 -3.36 -8.38 -2.92
N THR A 95 -3.66 -7.52 -1.96
CA THR A 95 -4.29 -6.25 -2.18
C THR A 95 -3.34 -5.44 -3.03
N GLU A 96 -3.90 -4.71 -3.98
CA GLU A 96 -3.28 -3.50 -4.51
C GLU A 96 -2.49 -2.80 -3.38
N GLY A 97 -1.22 -2.44 -3.63
CA GLY A 97 -0.20 -2.31 -2.57
C GLY A 97 -0.65 -1.60 -1.28
N VAL A 98 -0.07 -1.97 -0.13
CA VAL A 98 -0.51 -1.65 1.26
C VAL A 98 -1.08 -0.25 1.51
N PHE A 99 -0.67 0.76 0.74
CA PHE A 99 -1.10 2.14 0.88
C PHE A 99 -2.21 2.61 -0.07
N VAL A 100 -2.65 1.81 -1.05
CA VAL A 100 -3.52 2.22 -2.17
C VAL A 100 -4.83 2.91 -1.72
N ASN A 101 -5.39 2.49 -0.60
CA ASN A 101 -6.60 3.05 0.01
C ASN A 101 -6.36 3.58 1.43
N ALA A 102 -5.09 3.67 1.84
CA ALA A 102 -4.73 4.12 3.18
C ALA A 102 -4.59 5.64 3.20
N GLU A 103 -4.98 6.22 4.33
CA GLU A 103 -4.51 7.54 4.74
C GLU A 103 -3.22 7.37 5.54
N VAL A 104 -2.15 7.97 5.06
CA VAL A 104 -0.83 7.93 5.67
C VAL A 104 -0.48 9.34 6.13
N ASN A 105 -0.44 9.56 7.44
CA ASN A 105 0.02 10.81 8.03
C ASN A 105 1.50 10.69 8.43
N LEU A 106 2.36 11.52 7.83
CA LEU A 106 3.78 11.58 8.15
C LEU A 106 4.05 12.70 9.16
N GLU A 107 4.25 12.33 10.42
CA GLU A 107 4.66 13.28 11.45
C GLU A 107 6.01 13.94 11.13
N ALA A 108 6.24 15.11 11.71
CA ALA A 108 7.50 15.84 11.53
C ALA A 108 8.71 14.95 11.91
N GLY A 109 9.70 14.86 11.02
CA GLY A 109 10.89 14.03 11.21
C GLY A 109 10.70 12.55 10.90
N THR A 110 9.52 12.13 10.42
CA THR A 110 9.32 10.77 9.88
C THR A 110 9.65 10.70 8.40
N THR A 111 10.12 9.54 7.95
CA THR A 111 10.38 9.26 6.53
C THR A 111 9.64 8.01 6.10
N LEU A 112 8.82 8.14 5.04
CA LEU A 112 8.32 7.02 4.26
C LEU A 112 9.32 6.72 3.14
N ASP A 113 10.07 5.63 3.29
CA ASP A 113 10.95 5.11 2.26
C ASP A 113 10.15 4.16 1.35
N LEU A 114 10.07 4.49 0.06
CA LEU A 114 9.40 3.65 -0.95
C LEU A 114 10.31 2.52 -1.47
N ASN A 115 11.55 2.42 -0.98
CA ASN A 115 12.51 1.35 -1.27
C ASN A 115 12.81 1.15 -2.77
N GLY A 116 12.77 2.24 -3.55
CA GLY A 116 12.92 2.24 -5.01
C GLY A 116 11.68 1.76 -5.78
N GLU A 117 10.62 1.35 -5.08
CA GLU A 117 9.43 0.77 -5.67
C GLU A 117 8.42 1.84 -6.14
N SER A 118 7.45 1.38 -6.93
CA SER A 118 6.29 2.18 -7.33
C SER A 118 5.10 1.85 -6.43
N CYS A 119 4.64 2.82 -5.65
CA CYS A 119 3.56 2.65 -4.66
C CYS A 119 2.42 3.63 -4.90
N VAL A 120 1.18 3.15 -4.81
CA VAL A 120 0.00 4.03 -4.73
C VAL A 120 -0.27 4.34 -3.26
N VAL A 121 -0.47 5.61 -2.90
CA VAL A 121 -0.88 6.02 -1.55
C VAL A 121 -2.21 6.78 -1.64
N GLY A 122 -3.28 6.22 -1.08
CA GLY A 122 -4.64 6.77 -1.20
C GLY A 122 -4.73 8.23 -0.79
N LEU A 123 -4.17 8.58 0.37
CA LEU A 123 -3.97 9.95 0.81
C LEU A 123 -2.70 10.05 1.67
N LEU A 124 -1.84 11.01 1.34
CA LEU A 124 -0.62 11.29 2.09
C LEU A 124 -0.67 12.71 2.69
N THR A 125 -0.57 12.78 4.01
CA THR A 125 -0.64 14.02 4.81
C THR A 125 0.55 14.18 5.75
N GLY A 126 0.58 15.29 6.49
CA GLY A 126 1.59 15.58 7.50
C GLY A 126 2.73 16.46 7.00
N SER A 127 3.86 16.42 7.72
CA SER A 127 5.05 17.25 7.49
C SER A 127 6.38 16.50 7.44
N GLY A 128 6.32 15.17 7.32
CA GLY A 128 7.50 14.32 7.13
C GLY A 128 8.01 14.32 5.68
N THR A 129 8.78 13.27 5.37
CA THR A 129 9.46 13.09 4.09
C THR A 129 9.00 11.81 3.40
N VAL A 130 8.74 11.85 2.10
CA VAL A 130 8.70 10.67 1.23
C VAL A 130 10.02 10.57 0.51
N SER A 131 10.56 9.36 0.39
CA SER A 131 11.86 9.17 -0.24
C SER A 131 11.93 7.93 -1.13
N ASN A 132 12.89 7.99 -2.07
CA ASN A 132 13.44 6.82 -2.75
C ASN A 132 12.38 5.93 -3.43
N GLY A 133 11.77 6.40 -4.51
CA GLY A 133 10.83 5.59 -5.31
C GLY A 133 9.86 6.40 -6.15
N THR A 134 8.72 5.80 -6.49
CA THR A 134 7.67 6.43 -7.31
C THR A 134 6.33 6.42 -6.59
N LEU A 135 5.69 7.60 -6.50
CA LEU A 135 4.27 7.69 -6.16
C LEU A 135 3.46 7.48 -7.43
N ALA A 136 2.75 6.36 -7.47
CA ALA A 136 2.03 5.87 -8.64
C ALA A 136 0.68 6.56 -8.84
N ALA A 137 0.07 6.35 -10.01
CA ALA A 137 -1.24 6.86 -10.37
C ALA A 137 -2.30 6.53 -9.30
N GLY A 138 -3.15 7.51 -8.96
CA GLY A 138 -4.12 7.38 -7.86
C GLY A 138 -3.61 7.92 -6.52
N THR A 139 -2.31 8.26 -6.42
CA THR A 139 -1.78 8.90 -5.21
C THR A 139 -2.33 10.31 -5.01
N VAL A 140 -2.71 10.65 -3.78
CA VAL A 140 -3.11 12.01 -3.39
C VAL A 140 -2.16 12.58 -2.34
N LEU A 141 -1.63 13.77 -2.62
CA LEU A 141 -0.80 14.57 -1.71
C LEU A 141 -1.63 15.71 -1.11
N SER A 142 -1.61 15.87 0.21
CA SER A 142 -2.22 16.99 0.94
C SER A 142 -1.35 17.35 2.15
N PRO A 143 -0.33 18.23 2.00
CA PRO A 143 0.56 18.64 3.09
C PRO A 143 -0.23 19.14 4.31
N ALA A 144 0.07 18.62 5.50
CA ALA A 144 -0.71 18.84 6.74
C ALA A 144 -2.23 18.53 6.68
N GLY A 145 -2.74 17.98 5.58
CA GLY A 145 -4.16 17.68 5.37
C GLY A 145 -4.97 18.86 4.82
N ASP A 146 -6.23 18.59 4.44
CA ASP A 146 -7.08 19.54 3.71
C ASP A 146 -7.57 20.74 4.58
N GLU A 147 -7.29 20.73 5.89
CA GLU A 147 -7.74 21.72 6.89
C GLU A 147 -6.63 22.64 7.41
N ALA A 148 -5.36 22.36 7.08
CA ALA A 148 -4.22 23.11 7.58
C ALA A 148 -3.20 23.35 6.47
N VAL A 149 -2.49 24.47 6.57
CA VAL A 149 -1.36 24.74 5.67
C VAL A 149 -0.11 24.05 6.20
N GLY A 150 0.55 23.26 5.36
CA GLY A 150 1.75 22.52 5.71
C GLY A 150 2.79 22.40 4.60
N ALA A 151 3.88 21.69 4.91
CA ALA A 151 4.88 21.35 3.93
C ALA A 151 5.22 19.87 4.02
N LEU A 152 5.28 19.19 2.87
CA LEU A 152 5.65 17.79 2.75
C LEU A 152 6.94 17.67 1.92
N ALA A 153 7.93 16.95 2.43
CA ALA A 153 9.22 16.81 1.77
C ALA A 153 9.24 15.60 0.82
N LEU A 154 9.84 15.76 -0.35
CA LEU A 154 10.06 14.74 -1.37
C LEU A 154 11.56 14.65 -1.65
N ASP A 155 12.16 13.49 -1.42
CA ASP A 155 13.59 13.25 -1.63
C ASP A 155 13.83 12.06 -2.58
N GLY A 156 14.24 12.35 -3.81
CA GLY A 156 14.42 11.30 -4.83
C GLY A 156 13.13 10.58 -5.20
N VAL A 157 11.99 11.28 -5.17
CA VAL A 157 10.66 10.73 -5.48
C VAL A 157 10.25 11.13 -6.90
N THR A 158 9.78 10.15 -7.67
CA THR A 158 9.11 10.37 -8.97
C THR A 158 7.60 10.42 -8.77
N LEU A 159 6.91 11.38 -9.40
CA LEU A 159 5.45 11.49 -9.37
C LEU A 159 4.87 11.02 -10.71
N ALA A 160 4.12 9.94 -10.70
CA ALA A 160 3.52 9.37 -11.90
C ALA A 160 2.28 10.14 -12.37
N ALA A 161 1.94 9.98 -13.65
CA ALA A 161 0.70 10.49 -14.21
C ALA A 161 -0.52 9.97 -13.43
N GLY A 162 -1.41 10.87 -13.04
CA GLY A 162 -2.55 10.55 -12.18
C GLY A 162 -2.27 10.77 -10.69
N THR A 163 -1.11 11.31 -10.31
CA THR A 163 -0.88 11.87 -8.97
C THR A 163 -1.63 13.20 -8.83
N VAL A 164 -2.36 13.37 -7.74
CA VAL A 164 -3.10 14.60 -7.42
C VAL A 164 -2.42 15.31 -6.24
N TYR A 165 -2.19 16.61 -6.39
CA TYR A 165 -1.74 17.47 -5.30
C TYR A 165 -2.88 18.43 -4.91
N ARG A 166 -3.47 18.20 -3.75
CA ARG A 166 -4.45 19.07 -3.12
C ARG A 166 -3.70 20.16 -2.36
N VAL A 167 -3.99 21.41 -2.67
CA VAL A 167 -3.36 22.57 -2.07
C VAL A 167 -4.37 23.26 -1.16
N THR A 168 -4.08 23.25 0.14
CA THR A 168 -4.74 24.08 1.14
C THR A 168 -4.13 25.48 1.11
N VAL A 169 -4.98 26.50 1.24
CA VAL A 169 -4.56 27.90 1.39
C VAL A 169 -5.23 28.50 2.61
N SER A 170 -4.52 29.34 3.34
CA SER A 170 -5.07 30.08 4.49
C SER A 170 -4.45 31.46 4.55
N GLY A 171 -5.25 32.48 4.25
CA GLY A 171 -4.78 33.85 4.08
C GLY A 171 -3.68 33.93 3.01
N ALA A 172 -2.48 34.36 3.42
CA ALA A 172 -1.33 34.48 2.53
C ALA A 172 -0.46 33.21 2.44
N ALA A 173 -0.78 32.18 3.22
CA ALA A 173 -0.04 30.92 3.25
C ALA A 173 -0.70 29.87 2.36
N SER A 174 0.11 28.93 1.86
CA SER A 174 -0.34 27.77 1.08
C SER A 174 0.51 26.55 1.41
N ASP A 175 -0.04 25.38 1.15
CA ASP A 175 0.72 24.14 1.17
C ASP A 175 1.94 24.22 0.27
N CYS A 176 2.99 23.49 0.64
CA CYS A 176 4.23 23.45 -0.12
C CYS A 176 4.81 22.04 -0.21
N LEU A 177 4.99 21.53 -1.42
CA LEU A 177 5.88 20.38 -1.64
C LEU A 177 7.32 20.88 -1.67
N THR A 178 8.21 20.25 -0.90
CA THR A 178 9.60 20.66 -0.80
C THR A 178 10.56 19.57 -1.27
N ALA A 179 11.65 19.94 -1.90
CA ALA A 179 12.76 19.03 -2.21
C ALA A 179 14.09 19.76 -2.07
N THR A 180 15.11 19.08 -1.56
CA THR A 180 16.50 19.59 -1.57
C THR A 180 17.12 19.43 -2.96
N GLY A 181 16.81 18.32 -3.64
CA GLY A 181 17.21 18.02 -5.01
C GLY A 181 16.30 18.62 -6.07
N THR A 182 16.29 18.01 -7.25
CA THR A 182 15.38 18.38 -8.35
C THR A 182 13.99 17.81 -8.12
N MET A 183 12.95 18.51 -8.59
CA MET A 183 11.56 18.03 -8.56
C MET A 183 10.92 18.13 -9.95
N ASP A 184 10.15 17.11 -10.34
CA ASP A 184 9.34 17.11 -11.56
C ASP A 184 7.85 17.05 -11.20
N LEU A 185 7.08 18.04 -11.65
CA LEU A 185 5.63 18.12 -11.43
C LEU A 185 4.84 18.00 -12.74
N SER A 186 5.47 17.64 -13.86
CA SER A 186 4.84 17.63 -15.19
C SER A 186 3.57 16.78 -15.25
N GLN A 187 3.56 15.68 -14.50
CA GLN A 187 2.51 14.66 -14.51
C GLN A 187 1.49 14.83 -13.37
N VAL A 188 1.62 15.89 -12.57
CA VAL A 188 0.78 16.15 -11.40
C VAL A 188 -0.41 17.03 -11.77
N LEU A 189 -1.59 16.67 -11.27
CA LEU A 189 -2.77 17.52 -11.27
C LEU A 189 -2.86 18.30 -9.96
N VAL A 190 -2.76 19.62 -10.02
CA VAL A 190 -2.91 20.51 -8.87
C VAL A 190 -4.37 20.96 -8.76
N VAL A 191 -4.96 20.79 -7.58
CA VAL A 191 -6.36 21.15 -7.26
C VAL A 191 -6.45 21.84 -5.90
N PRO A 192 -7.47 22.66 -5.62
CA PRO A 192 -7.70 23.16 -4.26
C PRO A 192 -8.17 22.01 -3.36
N ALA A 193 -7.69 21.98 -2.11
CA ALA A 193 -8.10 20.97 -1.11
C ALA A 193 -9.57 21.16 -0.68
N THR A 194 -9.94 22.41 -0.41
CA THR A 194 -11.29 22.88 -0.07
C THR A 194 -11.63 24.11 -0.92
N ASP A 195 -12.79 24.74 -0.73
CA ASP A 195 -13.10 26.01 -1.38
C ASP A 195 -12.12 27.11 -0.91
N ALA A 196 -11.01 27.24 -1.64
CA ALA A 196 -9.90 28.11 -1.32
C ALA A 196 -10.29 29.60 -1.40
N GLU A 197 -10.34 30.30 -0.26
CA GLU A 197 -10.41 31.75 -0.23
C GLU A 197 -9.03 32.34 -0.54
N LEU A 198 -8.78 32.61 -1.82
CA LEU A 198 -7.51 33.15 -2.29
C LEU A 198 -7.44 34.67 -2.08
N THR A 199 -6.76 35.10 -1.02
CA THR A 199 -6.66 36.50 -0.59
C THR A 199 -5.44 37.26 -1.15
N VAL A 200 -4.43 36.57 -1.70
CA VAL A 200 -3.20 37.20 -2.23
C VAL A 200 -2.91 36.78 -3.69
N PRO A 201 -2.21 37.60 -4.48
CA PRO A 201 -2.01 37.31 -5.90
C PRO A 201 -1.01 36.18 -6.19
N THR A 202 -0.27 35.69 -5.19
CA THR A 202 0.77 34.67 -5.37
C THR A 202 0.89 33.77 -4.14
N TYR A 203 0.90 32.47 -4.38
CA TYR A 203 1.13 31.41 -3.41
C TYR A 203 2.27 30.53 -3.90
N VAL A 204 3.22 30.20 -3.03
CA VAL A 204 4.31 29.27 -3.35
C VAL A 204 3.84 27.87 -2.97
N ILE A 205 3.66 27.00 -3.97
CA ILE A 205 3.06 25.67 -3.78
C ILE A 205 4.06 24.53 -3.88
N ALA A 206 5.25 24.80 -4.42
CA ALA A 206 6.37 23.88 -4.33
C ALA A 206 7.72 24.63 -4.38
N GLN A 207 8.71 24.10 -3.70
CA GLN A 207 10.09 24.60 -3.67
C GLN A 207 11.08 23.44 -3.88
N ALA A 208 12.03 23.62 -4.79
CA ALA A 208 13.05 22.62 -5.08
C ALA A 208 14.43 23.29 -5.11
N GLY A 209 15.31 22.90 -4.17
CA GLY A 209 16.66 23.46 -4.04
C GLY A 209 17.55 23.19 -5.26
N GLY A 210 17.42 22.00 -5.85
CA GLY A 210 18.05 21.63 -7.12
C GLY A 210 17.31 22.13 -8.37
N GLY A 211 16.17 22.80 -8.19
CA GLY A 211 15.32 23.33 -9.24
C GLY A 211 14.30 22.33 -9.81
N PHE A 212 13.57 22.78 -10.83
CA PHE A 212 12.50 21.99 -11.44
C PHE A 212 12.85 21.47 -12.84
N THR A 213 12.52 20.21 -13.12
CA THR A 213 12.62 19.59 -14.44
C THR A 213 11.25 19.50 -15.12
N GLY A 214 11.25 19.06 -16.39
CA GLY A 214 10.02 18.81 -17.14
C GLY A 214 9.18 20.05 -17.47
N ASP A 215 7.87 19.85 -17.63
CA ASP A 215 6.85 20.85 -17.89
C ASP A 215 6.16 21.33 -16.59
N LYS A 216 5.23 22.29 -16.73
CA LYS A 216 4.41 22.77 -15.60
C LYS A 216 3.28 21.76 -15.30
N PRO A 217 2.91 21.56 -14.02
CA PRO A 217 1.74 20.74 -13.67
C PRO A 217 0.45 21.29 -14.28
N ALA A 218 -0.52 20.40 -14.46
CA ALA A 218 -1.89 20.78 -14.80
C ALA A 218 -2.57 21.42 -13.58
N LEU A 219 -3.52 22.33 -13.83
CA LEU A 219 -4.27 23.04 -12.80
C LEU A 219 -5.77 22.88 -13.06
N ASN A 220 -6.54 22.50 -12.05
CA ASN A 220 -8.00 22.40 -12.11
C ASN A 220 -8.65 22.92 -10.81
N GLY A 221 -9.91 23.34 -10.87
CA GLY A 221 -10.70 23.77 -9.70
C GLY A 221 -10.41 25.17 -9.17
N PHE A 222 -9.22 25.74 -9.39
CA PHE A 222 -8.93 27.12 -9.02
C PHE A 222 -9.65 28.14 -9.92
N PRO A 223 -9.97 29.36 -9.41
CA PRO A 223 -10.50 30.43 -10.24
C PRO A 223 -9.61 30.70 -11.46
N SER A 224 -10.22 30.87 -12.63
CA SER A 224 -9.52 30.90 -13.93
C SER A 224 -8.40 31.94 -14.06
N LYS A 225 -8.43 32.99 -13.23
CA LYS A 225 -7.39 34.02 -13.13
C LYS A 225 -6.07 33.51 -12.54
N TYR A 226 -6.08 32.43 -11.75
CA TYR A 226 -4.88 31.82 -11.21
C TYR A 226 -4.27 30.85 -12.22
N LYS A 227 -2.95 30.92 -12.36
CA LYS A 227 -2.14 30.10 -13.27
C LYS A 227 -0.88 29.61 -12.55
N ILE A 228 -0.28 28.56 -13.11
CA ILE A 228 1.02 28.07 -12.67
C ILE A 228 2.14 28.86 -13.36
N ILE A 229 2.99 29.48 -12.53
CA ILE A 229 4.27 30.04 -12.94
C ILE A 229 5.39 29.24 -12.26
N ARG A 230 6.45 28.98 -13.01
CA ARG A 230 7.63 28.29 -12.53
C ARG A 230 8.82 29.24 -12.64
N THR A 231 9.58 29.34 -11.55
CA THR A 231 10.89 30.00 -11.50
C THR A 231 11.99 28.93 -11.42
N ALA A 232 13.24 29.31 -11.18
CA ALA A 232 14.33 28.35 -11.04
C ALA A 232 14.09 27.35 -9.89
N THR A 233 13.58 27.83 -8.75
CA THR A 233 13.49 27.04 -7.51
C THR A 233 12.08 27.00 -6.90
N GLU A 234 11.09 27.64 -7.53
CA GLU A 234 9.71 27.67 -7.02
C GLU A 234 8.68 27.45 -8.11
N VAL A 235 7.61 26.73 -7.77
CA VAL A 235 6.34 26.72 -8.51
C VAL A 235 5.32 27.52 -7.71
N ARG A 236 4.66 28.45 -8.39
CA ARG A 236 3.75 29.44 -7.82
C ARG A 236 2.37 29.35 -8.47
N LEU A 237 1.33 29.34 -7.65
CA LEU A 237 -0.04 29.62 -8.05
C LEU A 237 -0.26 31.13 -8.00
N THR A 238 -0.54 31.78 -9.14
CA THR A 238 -0.56 33.24 -9.19
C THR A 238 -1.63 33.80 -10.11
N SER A 239 -2.27 34.88 -9.68
CA SER A 239 -3.21 35.68 -10.47
C SER A 239 -2.52 36.97 -10.93
N GLN A 240 -1.71 36.88 -11.99
CA GLN A 240 -1.16 38.08 -12.61
C GLN A 240 -2.15 38.59 -13.67
N GLY A 241 -2.60 39.84 -13.50
CA GLY A 241 -3.28 40.60 -14.53
C GLY A 241 -2.26 41.32 -15.42
N GLY A 242 -2.52 41.36 -16.73
CA GLY A 242 -1.66 42.07 -17.70
C GLY A 242 -1.67 41.40 -19.08
N ALA A 243 -1.15 42.11 -20.09
CA ALA A 243 -0.94 41.57 -21.43
C ALA A 243 0.47 40.98 -21.53
N VAL A 244 0.59 39.77 -22.06
CA VAL A 244 1.88 39.11 -22.33
C VAL A 244 2.12 39.10 -23.83
N MET A 245 3.25 39.68 -24.28
CA MET A 245 3.75 39.56 -25.64
C MET A 245 4.71 38.36 -25.69
N MET A 246 4.38 37.35 -26.47
CA MET A 246 5.30 36.25 -26.79
C MET A 246 6.21 36.70 -27.92
N ILE A 247 7.52 36.83 -27.66
CA ILE A 247 8.53 36.98 -28.70
C ILE A 247 9.09 35.60 -28.97
N LYS A 248 9.05 35.20 -30.24
CA LYS A 248 9.58 33.94 -30.75
C LYS A 248 11.07 34.06 -31.04
#